data_AF-A0A1N6J4S0-F1
#
_entry.id   AF-A0A1N6J4S0-F1
#
_cell.length_a   1.000
_cell.length_b   1.000
_cell.length_c   1.000
_cell.angle_alpha   90.00
_cell.angle_beta   90.00
_cell.angle_gamma   90.00
#
_symmetry.space_group_name_H-M   'P 1'
#
loop_
_entity.id
_entity.type
_entity.pdbx_description
1 polymer ?
#
loop_
_entity_poly.entity_id
_entity_poly.type
_entity_poly.pdbx_seq_one_letter_code
_entity_poly.pdbx_strand_id
1 'polypeptide(L)'
;MKSKKKYKKELLKSLKHLEAAESASLRVMTNLMLLKEMKENNIKFKKGDVFSFEDDIFDYSDDKNVRILAKIRKKTMKAMHKLVENNNFKDKELKFLA
;
A
#
# COMPACT_ATOMS: atom_id res chain seq x y z
N MET A 1 11.56 -25.06 -20.43
CA MET A 1 12.16 -23.73 -20.09
C MET A 1 11.27 -22.52 -20.39
N LYS A 2 10.45 -22.47 -21.48
CA LYS A 2 9.57 -21.31 -21.78
C LYS A 2 8.45 -21.07 -20.75
N SER A 3 7.84 -22.12 -20.19
CA SER A 3 6.75 -21.97 -19.21
C SER A 3 7.22 -21.31 -17.90
N LYS A 4 8.40 -21.69 -17.36
CA LYS A 4 9.00 -21.03 -16.17
C LYS A 4 9.26 -19.54 -16.38
N LYS A 5 9.72 -19.13 -17.57
CA LYS A 5 9.93 -17.70 -17.90
C LYS A 5 8.60 -16.94 -18.00
N LYS A 6 7.58 -17.52 -18.65
CA LYS A 6 6.23 -16.95 -18.74
C LYS A 6 5.61 -16.79 -17.36
N TYR A 7 5.70 -17.82 -16.52
CA TYR A 7 5.20 -17.80 -15.15
C TYR A 7 5.84 -16.68 -14.32
N LYS A 8 7.18 -16.57 -14.35
CA LYS A 8 7.89 -15.48 -13.66
C LYS A 8 7.46 -14.09 -14.14
N LYS A 9 7.20 -13.92 -15.44
CA LYS A 9 6.70 -12.65 -16.00
C LYS A 9 5.30 -12.29 -15.46
N GLU A 10 4.41 -13.27 -15.39
CA GLU A 10 3.08 -13.04 -14.81
C GLU A 10 3.16 -12.72 -13.32
N LEU A 11 4.04 -13.39 -12.56
CA LEU A 11 4.26 -13.04 -11.14
C LEU A 11 4.77 -11.61 -10.95
N LEU A 12 5.69 -11.13 -11.79
CA LEU A 12 6.13 -9.73 -11.77
C LEU A 12 4.98 -8.76 -12.08
N LYS A 13 4.10 -9.12 -13.02
CA LYS A 13 2.92 -8.32 -13.35
C LYS A 13 1.95 -8.28 -12.16
N SER A 14 1.70 -9.41 -11.51
CA SER A 14 0.90 -9.48 -10.30
C SER A 14 1.50 -8.64 -9.17
N LEU A 15 2.82 -8.70 -8.94
CA LEU A 15 3.49 -7.86 -7.94
C LEU A 15 3.30 -6.37 -8.19
N LYS A 16 3.41 -5.91 -9.45
CA LYS A 16 3.13 -4.51 -9.82
C LYS A 16 1.69 -4.10 -9.53
N HIS A 17 0.73 -4.98 -9.79
CA HIS A 17 -0.67 -4.70 -9.48
C HIS A 17 -0.93 -4.65 -7.97
N LEU A 18 -0.27 -5.51 -7.19
CA LEU A 18 -0.38 -5.51 -5.74
C LEU A 18 0.25 -4.25 -5.12
N GLU A 19 1.40 -3.80 -5.63
CA GLU A 19 2.04 -2.55 -5.20
C GLU A 19 1.14 -1.34 -5.50
N ALA A 20 0.63 -1.23 -6.73
CA ALA A 20 -0.28 -0.14 -7.09
C ALA A 20 -1.56 -0.14 -6.22
N ALA A 21 -2.09 -1.32 -5.87
CA ALA A 21 -3.24 -1.45 -5.00
C ALA A 21 -2.94 -1.08 -3.55
N GLU A 22 -1.75 -1.43 -3.05
CA GLU A 22 -1.26 -1.06 -1.72
C GLU A 22 -1.10 0.46 -1.61
N SER A 23 -0.42 1.08 -2.58
CA SER A 23 -0.19 2.53 -2.63
C SER A 23 -1.50 3.32 -2.76
N ALA A 24 -2.43 2.85 -3.60
CA ALA A 24 -3.77 3.44 -3.70
C ALA A 24 -4.55 3.33 -2.38
N SER A 25 -4.47 2.18 -1.69
CA SER A 25 -5.14 1.97 -0.41
C SER A 25 -4.59 2.92 0.66
N LEU A 26 -3.26 3.05 0.74
CA LEU A 26 -2.60 3.99 1.66
C LEU A 26 -3.08 5.42 1.40
N ARG A 27 -3.06 5.87 0.14
CA ARG A 27 -3.50 7.22 -0.22
C ARG A 27 -4.96 7.48 0.16
N VAL A 28 -5.85 6.51 -0.07
CA VAL A 28 -7.27 6.63 0.28
C VAL A 28 -7.45 6.72 1.79
N MET A 29 -6.79 5.85 2.57
CA MET A 29 -6.87 5.89 4.02
C MET A 29 -6.36 7.22 4.59
N THR A 30 -5.20 7.69 4.12
CA THR A 30 -4.65 8.99 4.50
C THR A 30 -5.62 10.12 4.21
N ASN A 31 -6.19 10.16 3.01
CA ASN A 31 -7.15 11.20 2.64
C ASN A 31 -8.42 11.16 3.49
N LEU A 32 -8.94 9.98 3.81
CA LEU A 32 -10.12 9.83 4.67
C LEU A 32 -9.85 10.36 6.09
N MET A 33 -8.69 10.02 6.66
CA MET A 33 -8.30 10.51 7.98
C MET A 33 -8.10 12.02 7.97
N LEU A 34 -7.35 12.56 7.00
CA LEU A 34 -7.16 14.01 6.87
C LEU A 34 -8.48 14.76 6.69
N LEU A 35 -9.40 14.25 5.86
CA LEU A 35 -10.72 14.85 5.66
C LEU A 35 -11.53 14.88 6.96
N LYS A 36 -11.44 13.84 7.79
CA LYS A 36 -12.09 13.80 9.11
C LYS A 36 -11.49 14.88 10.02
N GLU A 37 -10.17 14.89 10.18
CA GLU A 37 -9.45 15.86 11.02
C GLU A 37 -9.69 17.31 10.60
N MET A 38 -9.69 17.60 9.29
CA MET A 38 -9.98 18.93 8.77
C MET A 38 -11.38 19.41 9.15
N LYS A 39 -12.37 18.50 9.10
CA LYS A 39 -13.77 18.80 9.45
C LYS A 39 -13.95 19.02 10.94
N GLU A 40 -13.33 18.16 11.76
CA GLU A 40 -13.48 18.21 13.22
C GLU A 40 -12.75 19.41 13.83
N ASN A 41 -11.56 19.74 13.32
CA ASN A 41 -10.69 20.77 13.88
C ASN A 41 -10.70 22.09 13.08
N ASN A 42 -11.57 22.22 12.07
CA ASN A 42 -11.68 23.39 11.17
C ASN A 42 -10.31 23.81 10.56
N ILE A 43 -9.48 22.82 10.24
CA ILE A 43 -8.12 23.03 9.71
C ILE A 43 -8.20 23.21 8.20
N LYS A 44 -7.45 24.19 7.66
CA LYS A 44 -7.24 24.38 6.22
C LYS A 44 -5.76 24.16 5.89
N PHE A 45 -5.46 23.12 5.12
CA PHE A 45 -4.10 22.89 4.65
C PHE A 45 -3.69 23.97 3.64
N LYS A 46 -2.49 24.52 3.82
CA LYS A 46 -1.82 25.38 2.86
C LYS A 46 -0.82 24.56 2.05
N LYS A 47 -0.53 25.04 0.85
CA LYS A 47 0.51 24.43 0.00
C LYS A 47 1.86 24.49 0.73
N GLY A 48 2.46 23.33 0.98
CA GLY A 48 3.73 23.20 1.71
C GLY A 48 3.59 22.62 3.11
N ASP A 49 2.37 22.47 3.63
CA ASP A 49 2.16 21.78 4.90
C ASP A 49 2.49 20.29 4.76
N VAL A 50 3.21 19.76 5.76
CA VAL A 50 3.63 18.36 5.82
C VAL A 50 2.95 17.70 7.02
N PHE A 51 2.34 16.54 6.79
CA PHE A 51 1.80 15.68 7.84
C PHE A 51 2.56 14.38 7.87
N SER A 52 2.87 13.94 9.09
CA SER A 52 3.45 12.63 9.36
C SER A 52 2.62 11.95 10.43
N PHE A 53 2.46 10.65 10.28
CA PHE A 53 1.78 9.80 11.23
C PHE A 53 2.44 8.43 11.20
N GLU A 54 2.36 7.73 12.32
CA GLU A 54 2.82 6.34 12.41
C GLU A 54 1.94 5.44 11.53
N ASP A 55 2.54 4.41 10.95
CA ASP A 55 1.87 3.55 9.97
C ASP A 55 0.77 2.69 10.62
N ASP A 56 0.83 2.49 11.94
CA ASP A 56 -0.16 1.76 12.73
C ASP A 56 -1.41 2.61 13.08
N ILE A 57 -1.38 3.92 12.82
CA ILE A 57 -2.50 4.83 13.09
C ILE A 57 -3.79 4.37 12.38
N PHE A 58 -3.66 3.73 11.22
CA PHE A 58 -4.78 3.22 10.44
C PHE A 58 -5.49 2.03 11.10
N ASP A 59 -4.79 1.27 11.95
CA ASP A 59 -5.37 0.11 12.64
C ASP A 59 -6.32 0.52 13.75
N TYR A 60 -6.05 1.68 14.37
CA TYR A 60 -6.78 2.21 15.52
C TYR A 60 -7.72 3.37 15.15
N SER A 61 -7.79 3.75 13.87
CA SER A 61 -8.71 4.78 13.39
C SER A 61 -10.14 4.48 13.83
N ASP A 62 -10.89 5.50 14.29
CA ASP A 62 -12.30 5.34 14.64
C ASP A 62 -13.18 4.97 13.43
N ASP A 63 -12.74 5.32 12.22
CA ASP A 63 -13.44 4.97 10.99
C ASP A 63 -13.24 3.49 10.65
N LYS A 64 -14.34 2.73 10.71
CA LYS A 64 -14.37 1.29 10.39
C LYS A 64 -13.87 1.01 8.98
N ASN A 65 -14.13 1.90 8.01
CA ASN A 65 -13.69 1.74 6.63
C ASN A 65 -12.17 1.86 6.51
N VAL A 66 -11.57 2.81 7.22
CA VAL A 66 -10.10 2.94 7.32
C VAL A 66 -9.51 1.66 7.91
N ARG A 67 -10.07 1.13 9.01
CA ARG A 67 -9.60 -0.13 9.60
C ARG A 67 -9.72 -1.33 8.66
N ILE A 68 -10.77 -1.38 7.83
CA ILE A 68 -10.95 -2.45 6.82
C ILE A 68 -9.86 -2.34 5.74
N LEU A 69 -9.62 -1.13 5.22
CA LEU A 69 -8.56 -0.88 4.24
C LEU A 69 -7.17 -1.21 4.80
N ALA A 70 -6.90 -0.87 6.07
CA ALA A 70 -5.64 -1.18 6.75
C ALA A 70 -5.39 -2.69 6.82
N LYS A 71 -6.42 -3.46 7.16
CA LYS A 71 -6.36 -4.94 7.16
C LYS A 71 -6.11 -5.51 5.76
N ILE A 72 -6.73 -4.94 4.72
CA ILE A 72 -6.50 -5.37 3.33
C ILE A 72 -5.07 -5.05 2.92
N ARG A 73 -4.59 -3.83 3.18
CA ARG A 73 -3.21 -3.39 2.92
C ARG A 73 -2.18 -4.35 3.51
N LYS A 74 -2.31 -4.69 4.81
CA LYS A 74 -1.42 -5.66 5.48
C LYS A 74 -1.43 -7.04 4.84
N LYS A 75 -2.60 -7.54 4.42
CA LYS A 75 -2.72 -8.81 3.71
C LYS A 75 -2.03 -8.75 2.33
N THR A 76 -2.20 -7.63 1.61
CA THR A 76 -1.52 -7.39 0.33
C THR A 76 -0.01 -7.37 0.49
N MET A 77 0.51 -6.63 1.47
CA MET A 77 1.96 -6.61 1.77
C MET A 77 2.49 -8.00 2.11
N LYS A 78 1.80 -8.74 2.98
CA LYS A 78 2.18 -10.11 3.33
C LYS A 78 2.18 -11.04 2.11
N ALA A 79 1.23 -10.87 1.19
CA ALA A 79 1.19 -11.63 -0.06
C ALA A 79 2.37 -11.26 -0.98
N MET A 80 2.68 -9.96 -1.12
CA MET A 80 3.84 -9.49 -1.89
C MET A 80 5.15 -10.04 -1.32
N HIS A 81 5.36 -9.95 -0.01
CA HIS A 81 6.55 -10.52 0.66
C HIS A 81 6.70 -12.01 0.37
N LYS A 82 5.63 -12.80 0.56
CA LYS A 82 5.66 -14.23 0.24
C LYS A 82 5.94 -14.51 -1.23
N LEU A 83 5.42 -13.68 -2.13
CA LEU A 83 5.71 -13.82 -3.56
C LEU A 83 7.17 -13.55 -3.85
N VAL A 84 7.78 -12.55 -3.21
CA VAL A 84 9.19 -12.24 -3.37
C VAL A 84 10.07 -13.33 -2.76
N GLU A 85 9.82 -13.74 -1.51
CA GLU A 85 10.62 -14.76 -0.80
C GLU A 85 10.61 -16.12 -1.51
N ASN A 86 9.44 -16.56 -1.99
CA ASN A 86 9.31 -17.87 -2.62
C ASN A 86 9.79 -17.91 -4.08
N ASN A 87 10.22 -16.78 -4.65
CA ASN A 87 10.62 -16.70 -6.04
C ASN A 87 11.99 -16.03 -6.20
N ASN A 88 12.86 -16.61 -7.03
CA ASN A 88 14.21 -16.11 -7.24
C ASN A 88 14.23 -14.89 -8.20
N PHE A 89 13.69 -13.76 -7.73
CA PHE A 89 13.73 -12.46 -8.41
C PHE A 89 15.08 -11.79 -8.24
N LYS A 90 15.52 -11.06 -9.27
CA LYS A 90 16.71 -10.20 -9.19
C LYS A 90 16.28 -8.82 -8.71
N ASP A 91 17.14 -8.11 -7.99
CA ASP A 91 16.84 -6.75 -7.49
C ASP A 91 16.41 -5.79 -8.61
N LYS A 92 17.05 -5.91 -9.78
CA LYS A 92 16.67 -5.12 -10.97
C LYS A 92 15.23 -5.34 -11.44
N GLU A 93 14.65 -6.51 -11.16
CA GLU A 93 13.26 -6.86 -11.48
C GLU A 93 12.29 -6.30 -10.43
N LEU A 94 12.75 -5.98 -9.23
CA LEU A 94 11.96 -5.51 -8.08
C LEU A 94 12.09 -4.00 -7.81
N LYS A 95 12.77 -3.24 -8.67
CA LYS A 95 12.97 -1.78 -8.51
C LYS A 95 11.70 -0.96 -8.29
N PHE A 96 10.54 -1.47 -8.67
CA PHE A 96 9.25 -0.79 -8.47
C PHE A 96 8.68 -0.98 -7.05
N LEU A 97 9.29 -1.84 -6.23
CA LEU A 97 8.96 -2.05 -4.81
C LEU A 97 9.87 -1.23 -3.86
N ALA A 98 10.85 -0.52 -4.40
CA ALA A 98 11.83 0.30 -3.67
C ALA A 98 11.48 1.78 -3.80
#